data_AF-A0A2D6E5H6-F1
#
_entry.id   AF-A0A2D6E5H6-F1
#
_cell.length_a   1.000
_cell.length_b   1.000
_cell.length_c   1.000
_cell.angle_alpha   90.00
_cell.angle_beta   90.00
_cell.angle_gamma   90.00
#
_symmetry.space_group_name_H-M   'P 1'
#
loop_
_entity.id
_entity.type
_entity.pdbx_description
1 polymer ?
#
loop_
_entity_poly.entity_id
_entity_poly.type
_entity_poly.pdbx_seq_one_letter_code
_entity_poly.pdbx_strand_id
1 'polypeptide(L)'
;MAVNLIKTVNFGSSKSGLSSPGYRIYSTSGALSGSRATSVGEVLAGSGIYSASVHIADNFTGHILWDTGESTPTYASEDVDNTLHTLSLMSSSIDATFHMTTGKWEIDSDTKQMIFYKEDNTTELTRFNLFDENDNPSVKSVFSRVKV
;
A
#
# COMPACT_ATOMS: atom_id res chain seq x y z
N MET A 1 2.76 -3.11 -10.76
CA MET A 1 3.04 -1.77 -10.22
C MET A 1 4.35 -1.88 -9.45
N ALA A 2 4.87 -0.79 -8.91
CA ALA A 2 6.03 -0.83 -8.03
C ALA A 2 5.77 0.17 -6.92
N VAL A 3 6.23 -0.16 -5.71
CA VAL A 3 6.00 0.64 -4.52
C VAL A 3 7.25 1.43 -4.19
N ASN A 4 7.04 2.63 -3.64
CA ASN A 4 8.12 3.39 -3.02
C ASN A 4 7.99 3.25 -1.51
N LEU A 5 9.01 2.68 -0.88
CA LEU A 5 9.08 2.51 0.57
C LEU A 5 10.16 3.43 1.13
N ILE A 6 9.84 4.18 2.18
CA ILE A 6 10.88 4.85 2.97
C ILE A 6 11.50 3.82 3.89
N LYS A 7 12.79 3.58 3.71
CA LYS A 7 13.57 2.65 4.52
C LYS A 7 14.70 3.38 5.21
N THR A 8 15.10 2.86 6.37
CA THR A 8 16.11 3.46 7.22
C THR A 8 17.10 2.44 7.69
N VAL A 9 18.37 2.83 7.79
CA VAL A 9 19.45 2.01 8.33
C VAL A 9 20.19 2.78 9.41
N ASN A 10 20.63 2.09 10.46
CA ASN A 10 21.45 2.67 11.51
C ASN A 10 22.85 2.06 11.46
N PHE A 11 23.85 2.85 11.09
CA PHE A 11 25.26 2.46 11.12
C PHE A 11 25.95 2.85 12.44
N GLY A 12 25.22 3.48 13.36
CA GLY A 12 25.72 4.03 14.61
C GLY A 12 26.32 5.43 14.46
N SER A 13 26.35 6.21 15.55
CA SER A 13 26.83 7.60 15.53
C SER A 13 28.30 7.74 15.14
N SER A 14 29.12 6.69 15.31
CA SER A 14 30.50 6.61 14.80
C SER A 14 30.59 6.59 13.28
N LYS A 15 29.46 6.36 12.59
CA LYS A 15 29.28 6.37 11.14
C LYS A 15 28.31 7.47 10.70
N SER A 16 28.29 8.59 11.42
CA SER A 16 27.57 9.80 11.00
C SER A 16 28.33 10.58 9.92
N GLY A 17 27.65 11.45 9.18
CA GLY A 17 28.30 12.33 8.19
C GLY A 17 28.96 11.64 6.99
N LEU A 18 28.61 10.39 6.68
CA LEU A 18 29.10 9.66 5.51
C LEU A 18 28.83 10.42 4.21
N SER A 19 29.83 10.48 3.32
CA SER A 19 29.75 11.17 2.03
C SER A 19 29.10 10.35 0.92
N SER A 20 29.09 9.03 1.05
CA SER A 20 28.66 8.11 -0.01
C SER A 20 27.83 6.90 0.47
N PRO A 21 26.97 7.01 1.51
CA PRO A 21 26.14 5.88 1.92
C PRO A 21 25.25 5.40 0.76
N GLY A 22 24.93 4.12 0.74
CA GLY A 22 24.17 3.55 -0.36
C GLY A 22 23.51 2.23 -0.04
N TYR A 23 22.76 1.71 -1.00
CA TYR A 23 22.13 0.41 -0.89
C TYR A 23 22.04 -0.32 -2.24
N ARG A 24 21.89 -1.64 -2.17
CA ARG A 24 21.58 -2.54 -3.29
C ARG A 24 20.44 -3.46 -2.88
N ILE A 25 19.67 -3.92 -3.85
CA ILE A 25 18.57 -4.87 -3.63
C ILE A 25 19.01 -6.24 -4.15
N TYR A 26 18.76 -7.29 -3.38
CA TYR A 26 19.08 -8.67 -3.73
C TYR A 26 17.83 -9.54 -3.64
N SER A 27 17.65 -10.45 -4.60
CA SER A 27 16.64 -11.50 -4.49
C SER A 27 16.94 -12.44 -3.33
N THR A 28 15.99 -13.30 -2.96
CA THR A 28 16.19 -14.38 -1.98
C THR A 28 17.30 -15.37 -2.37
N SER A 29 17.65 -15.46 -3.66
CA SER A 29 18.76 -16.26 -4.16
C SER A 29 20.11 -15.53 -4.15
N GLY A 30 20.16 -14.27 -3.70
CA GLY A 30 21.36 -13.43 -3.69
C GLY A 30 21.71 -12.82 -5.05
N ALA A 31 20.82 -12.88 -6.04
CA ALA A 31 21.01 -12.20 -7.31
C ALA A 31 20.73 -10.70 -7.17
N LEU A 32 21.58 -9.87 -7.79
CA LEU A 32 21.45 -8.42 -7.72
C LEU A 32 20.23 -7.94 -8.54
N SER A 33 19.38 -7.15 -7.91
CA SER A 33 18.24 -6.47 -8.53
C SER A 33 18.57 -4.98 -8.70
N GLY A 34 19.17 -4.64 -9.84
CA GLY A 34 19.51 -3.25 -10.21
C GLY A 34 20.87 -2.74 -9.72
N SER A 35 21.13 -1.45 -9.92
CA SER A 35 22.38 -0.79 -9.56
C SER A 35 22.38 -0.31 -8.10
N ARG A 36 23.56 -0.04 -7.54
CA ARG A 36 23.68 0.61 -6.22
C ARG A 36 23.10 2.01 -6.27
N ALA A 37 22.19 2.32 -5.35
CA ALA A 37 21.67 3.66 -5.14
C ALA A 37 22.55 4.44 -4.15
N THR A 38 22.81 5.70 -4.46
CA THR A 38 23.59 6.66 -3.65
C THR A 38 22.75 7.81 -3.10
N SER A 39 21.47 7.86 -3.47
CA SER A 39 20.50 8.85 -2.97
C SER A 39 20.04 8.49 -1.56
N VAL A 40 20.97 8.50 -0.62
CA VAL A 40 20.78 8.14 0.78
C VAL A 40 21.18 9.33 1.64
N GLY A 41 20.28 9.78 2.52
CA GLY A 41 20.48 10.96 3.36
C GLY A 41 20.44 10.62 4.85
N GLU A 42 21.27 11.29 5.65
CA GLU A 42 21.21 11.16 7.11
C GLU A 42 19.92 11.83 7.63
N VAL A 43 19.15 11.10 8.44
CA VAL A 43 17.84 11.57 8.96
C VAL A 43 18.03 12.73 9.93
N LEU A 44 19.04 12.61 10.79
CA LEU A 44 19.45 13.63 11.73
C LEU A 44 20.97 13.72 11.69
N ALA A 45 21.52 14.90 11.45
CA ALA A 45 22.96 15.09 11.40
C ALA A 45 23.64 14.59 12.69
N GLY A 46 24.66 13.74 12.55
CA GLY A 46 25.39 13.17 13.70
C GLY A 46 24.78 11.90 14.30
N SER A 47 23.63 11.44 13.79
CA SER A 47 22.95 10.26 14.33
C SER A 47 23.53 8.94 13.82
N GLY A 48 24.11 8.92 12.61
CA GLY A 48 24.46 7.69 11.90
C GLY A 48 23.25 6.91 11.38
N ILE A 49 22.07 7.52 11.40
CA ILE A 49 20.83 6.94 10.85
C ILE A 49 20.58 7.55 9.48
N TYR A 50 20.48 6.69 8.47
CA TYR A 50 20.30 7.06 7.09
C TYR A 50 18.96 6.59 6.56
N SER A 51 18.40 7.31 5.59
CA SER A 51 17.14 6.98 4.94
C SER A 51 17.21 7.13 3.43
N ALA A 52 16.40 6.35 2.73
CA ALA A 52 16.19 6.50 1.30
C ALA A 52 14.78 6.07 0.90
N SER A 53 14.28 6.65 -0.19
CA SER A 53 13.10 6.13 -0.89
C SER A 53 13.54 4.98 -1.78
N VAL A 54 13.21 3.75 -1.37
CA VAL A 54 13.57 2.52 -2.08
C VAL A 54 12.44 2.12 -3.01
N HIS A 55 12.75 2.00 -4.29
CA HIS A 55 11.81 1.54 -5.31
C HIS A 55 11.85 0.02 -5.42
N ILE A 56 10.73 -0.63 -5.14
CA ILE A 56 10.64 -2.10 -5.07
C ILE A 56 9.48 -2.58 -5.94
N ALA A 57 9.72 -3.59 -6.77
CA ALA A 57 8.67 -4.19 -7.59
C ALA A 57 7.55 -4.78 -6.72
N ASP A 58 6.32 -4.81 -7.24
CA ASP A 58 5.23 -5.54 -6.60
C ASP A 58 5.60 -7.01 -6.42
N ASN A 59 5.18 -7.61 -5.30
CA ASN A 59 5.46 -9.01 -4.94
C ASN A 59 6.96 -9.36 -4.89
N PHE A 60 7.83 -8.36 -4.74
CA PHE A 60 9.24 -8.62 -4.49
C PHE A 60 9.44 -9.17 -3.08
N THR A 61 10.20 -10.26 -3.01
CA THR A 61 10.74 -10.82 -1.77
C THR A 61 12.26 -10.90 -1.90
N GLY A 62 12.97 -10.38 -0.91
CA GLY A 62 14.43 -10.35 -0.91
C GLY A 62 14.95 -9.46 0.19
N HIS A 63 16.11 -8.84 -0.06
CA HIS A 63 16.83 -8.09 0.97
C HIS A 63 17.38 -6.78 0.40
N ILE A 64 17.40 -5.73 1.22
CA ILE A 64 18.16 -4.52 0.96
C ILE A 64 19.48 -4.65 1.72
N LEU A 65 20.59 -4.52 1.00
CA LEU A 65 21.93 -4.45 1.58
C LEU A 65 22.40 -2.99 1.53
N TRP A 66 22.53 -2.40 2.70
CA TRP A 66 23.05 -1.07 2.92
C TRP A 66 24.57 -1.12 3.10
N ASP A 67 25.27 -0.10 2.63
CA ASP A 67 26.71 0.05 2.81
C ASP A 67 27.12 1.50 3.06
N THR A 68 28.19 1.69 3.84
CA THR A 68 28.66 3.04 4.21
C THR A 68 29.38 3.79 3.09
N GLY A 69 29.71 3.13 1.97
CA GLY A 69 30.41 3.73 0.83
C GLY A 69 31.87 4.11 1.08
N GLU A 70 32.43 3.74 2.23
CA GLU A 70 33.83 3.93 2.59
C GLU A 70 34.75 2.95 1.83
N SER A 71 36.07 3.11 1.93
CA SER A 71 37.04 2.15 1.36
C SER A 71 36.95 0.76 1.97
N THR A 72 36.57 0.69 3.25
CA THR A 72 36.22 -0.55 3.97
C THR A 72 34.77 -0.41 4.45
N PRO A 73 33.77 -0.74 3.61
CA PRO A 73 32.38 -0.49 3.94
C PRO A 73 31.92 -1.34 5.12
N THR A 74 31.15 -0.73 6.01
CA THR A 74 30.31 -1.47 6.94
C THR A 74 28.98 -1.75 6.26
N TYR A 75 28.46 -2.97 6.43
CA TYR A 75 27.22 -3.39 5.82
C TYR A 75 26.13 -3.59 6.88
N ALA A 76 24.90 -3.32 6.47
CA ALA A 76 23.71 -3.71 7.21
C ALA A 76 22.69 -4.25 6.20
N SER A 77 21.82 -5.15 6.64
CA SER A 77 20.81 -5.74 5.77
C SER A 77 19.44 -5.71 6.44
N GLU A 78 18.41 -5.57 5.62
CA GLU A 78 17.03 -5.77 6.04
C GLU A 78 16.29 -6.62 5.02
N ASP A 79 15.30 -7.36 5.51
CA ASP A 79 14.42 -8.15 4.67
C ASP A 79 13.30 -7.26 4.11
N VAL A 80 12.92 -7.54 2.88
CA VAL A 80 11.78 -6.94 2.22
C VAL A 80 10.85 -8.03 1.76
N ASP A 81 9.63 -7.98 2.29
CA ASP A 81 8.51 -8.76 1.81
C ASP A 81 7.38 -7.80 1.40
N ASN A 82 7.24 -7.60 0.09
CA ASN A 82 6.18 -6.75 -0.48
C ASN A 82 4.93 -7.57 -0.88
N THR A 83 4.84 -8.84 -0.49
CA THR A 83 3.69 -9.70 -0.82
C THR A 83 2.44 -9.27 -0.06
N LEU A 84 2.61 -8.69 1.13
CA LEU A 84 1.52 -8.18 1.99
C LEU A 84 0.88 -6.88 1.45
N HIS A 85 1.60 -6.06 0.69
CA HIS A 85 1.05 -4.80 0.17
C HIS A 85 -0.03 -5.03 -0.89
N THR A 86 0.16 -6.06 -1.73
CA THR A 86 -0.83 -6.48 -2.72
C THR A 86 -2.13 -6.97 -2.04
N LEU A 87 -2.03 -7.65 -0.89
CA LEU A 87 -3.20 -8.08 -0.12
C LEU A 87 -3.98 -6.89 0.47
N SER A 88 -3.31 -5.82 0.90
CA SER A 88 -3.96 -4.62 1.41
C SER A 88 -4.82 -3.92 0.35
N LEU A 89 -4.36 -3.84 -0.90
CA LEU A 89 -5.13 -3.22 -1.99
C LEU A 89 -6.29 -4.11 -2.48
N MET A 90 -6.16 -5.43 -2.38
CA MET A 90 -7.25 -6.37 -2.66
C MET A 90 -8.27 -6.45 -1.54
N SER A 91 -7.90 -6.12 -0.29
CA SER A 91 -8.80 -6.21 0.85
C SER A 91 -10.02 -5.29 0.71
N SER A 92 -9.89 -4.08 0.19
CA SER A 92 -11.00 -3.12 0.10
C SER A 92 -12.08 -3.53 -0.92
N SER A 93 -11.68 -4.10 -2.06
CA SER A 93 -12.60 -4.58 -3.09
C SER A 93 -13.24 -5.92 -2.71
N ILE A 94 -12.49 -6.80 -2.03
CA ILE A 94 -13.02 -8.05 -1.47
C ILE A 94 -13.98 -7.75 -0.32
N ASP A 95 -13.67 -6.81 0.59
CA ASP A 95 -14.49 -6.46 1.74
C ASP A 95 -15.86 -5.93 1.30
N ALA A 96 -15.88 -5.03 0.30
CA ALA A 96 -17.13 -4.52 -0.26
C ALA A 96 -17.95 -5.62 -0.95
N THR A 97 -17.32 -6.46 -1.77
CA THR A 97 -18.01 -7.54 -2.49
C THR A 97 -18.54 -8.60 -1.51
N PHE A 98 -17.74 -8.98 -0.53
CA PHE A 98 -18.08 -9.92 0.52
C PHE A 98 -19.31 -9.44 1.29
N HIS A 99 -19.27 -8.23 1.83
CA HIS A 99 -20.40 -7.66 2.56
C HIS A 99 -21.65 -7.44 1.70
N MET A 100 -21.50 -7.13 0.41
CA MET A 100 -22.65 -7.07 -0.51
C MET A 100 -23.28 -8.46 -0.77
N THR A 101 -22.52 -9.55 -0.63
CA THR A 101 -23.02 -10.92 -0.78
C THR A 101 -23.56 -11.54 0.50
N THR A 102 -22.96 -11.23 1.65
CA THR A 102 -23.30 -11.87 2.94
C THR A 102 -24.17 -11.01 3.85
N GLY A 103 -24.14 -9.68 3.67
CA GLY A 103 -24.95 -8.74 4.43
C GLY A 103 -26.37 -8.59 3.89
N LYS A 104 -27.16 -7.77 4.60
CA LYS A 104 -28.50 -7.37 4.17
C LYS A 104 -28.40 -6.27 3.10
N TRP A 105 -29.32 -6.31 2.13
CA TRP A 105 -29.63 -5.16 1.29
C TRP A 105 -31.10 -4.79 1.46
N GLU A 106 -31.43 -3.51 1.33
CA GLU A 106 -32.82 -3.05 1.29
C GLU A 106 -32.99 -1.88 0.31
N ILE A 107 -34.22 -1.67 -0.12
CA ILE A 107 -34.62 -0.50 -0.90
C ILE A 107 -35.48 0.37 0.00
N ASP A 108 -35.00 1.56 0.30
CA ASP A 108 -35.76 2.58 0.99
C ASP A 108 -36.67 3.29 -0.03
N SER A 109 -37.97 3.00 0.08
CA SER A 109 -38.97 3.55 -0.82
C SER A 109 -39.20 5.04 -0.64
N ASP A 110 -38.86 5.63 0.50
CA ASP A 110 -39.07 7.05 0.77
C ASP A 110 -37.99 7.85 0.07
N THR A 111 -36.73 7.46 0.29
CA THR A 111 -35.55 8.13 -0.30
C THR A 111 -35.21 7.68 -1.71
N LYS A 112 -35.87 6.64 -2.24
CA LYS A 112 -35.61 6.03 -3.56
C LYS A 112 -34.16 5.55 -3.70
N GLN A 113 -33.67 4.91 -2.64
CA GLN A 113 -32.28 4.48 -2.53
C GLN A 113 -32.17 2.99 -2.25
N MET A 114 -31.12 2.38 -2.76
CA MET A 114 -30.67 1.04 -2.38
C MET A 114 -29.53 1.16 -1.38
N ILE A 115 -29.66 0.45 -0.26
CA ILE A 115 -28.70 0.48 0.85
C ILE A 115 -28.17 -0.93 1.06
N PHE A 116 -26.85 -1.08 1.11
CA PHE A 116 -26.17 -2.32 1.49
C PHE A 116 -25.63 -2.18 2.91
N TYR A 117 -25.80 -3.23 3.71
CA TYR A 117 -25.33 -3.32 5.08
C TYR A 117 -24.24 -4.38 5.21
N LYS A 118 -23.47 -4.31 6.29
CA LYS A 118 -22.60 -5.41 6.72
C LYS A 118 -23.43 -6.58 7.26
N GLU A 119 -22.75 -7.66 7.65
CA GLU A 119 -23.37 -8.88 8.21
C GLU A 119 -24.11 -8.64 9.54
N ASP A 120 -23.79 -7.54 10.23
CA ASP A 120 -24.53 -7.10 11.42
C ASP A 120 -25.91 -6.52 11.11
N ASN A 121 -26.27 -6.41 9.82
CA ASN A 121 -27.53 -5.89 9.29
C ASN A 121 -27.88 -4.46 9.73
N THR A 122 -26.91 -3.71 10.27
CA THR A 122 -27.13 -2.40 10.88
C THR A 122 -26.10 -1.37 10.42
N THR A 123 -24.86 -1.77 10.16
CA THR A 123 -23.81 -0.89 9.64
C THR A 123 -23.97 -0.72 8.14
N GLU A 124 -24.26 0.49 7.69
CA GLU A 124 -24.31 0.82 6.25
C GLU A 124 -22.91 0.71 5.61
N LEU A 125 -22.84 -0.02 4.50
CA LEU A 125 -21.63 -0.20 3.70
C LEU A 125 -21.57 0.80 2.56
N THR A 126 -22.68 0.95 1.81
CA THR A 126 -22.79 1.85 0.68
C THR A 126 -24.25 2.07 0.30
N ARG A 127 -24.51 3.19 -0.39
CA ARG A 127 -25.83 3.62 -0.83
C ARG A 127 -25.82 4.05 -2.28
N PHE A 128 -26.93 3.81 -2.97
CA PHE A 128 -27.13 4.18 -4.36
C PHE A 128 -28.50 4.85 -4.54
N ASN A 129 -28.54 5.96 -5.27
CA ASN A 129 -29.78 6.51 -5.82
C ASN A 129 -30.26 5.63 -6.96
N LEU A 130 -31.58 5.38 -7.03
CA LEU A 130 -32.21 4.54 -8.04
C LEU A 130 -33.00 5.39 -9.02
N PHE A 131 -32.86 5.11 -10.32
CA PHE A 131 -33.52 5.87 -11.38
C PHE A 131 -34.27 4.97 -12.36
N ASP A 132 -35.37 5.48 -12.91
CA ASP A 132 -36.13 4.85 -13.98
C ASP A 132 -35.51 5.06 -15.38
N GLU A 133 -36.22 4.66 -16.44
CA GLU A 133 -35.77 4.80 -17.83
C GLU A 133 -35.61 6.25 -18.30
N ASN A 134 -36.21 7.20 -17.57
CA ASN A 134 -36.21 8.63 -17.87
C ASN A 134 -35.32 9.40 -16.88
N ASP A 135 -34.43 8.70 -16.16
CA ASP A 135 -33.54 9.24 -15.13
C ASP A 135 -34.27 9.90 -13.93
N ASN A 136 -35.54 9.56 -13.67
CA ASN A 136 -36.25 10.06 -12.50
C ASN A 136 -36.03 9.14 -11.29
N PRO A 137 -35.87 9.69 -10.06
CA PRO A 137 -35.75 8.89 -8.85
C PRO A 137 -36.94 7.93 -8.66
N SER A 138 -36.69 6.63 -8.68
CA SER A 138 -37.74 5.62 -8.64
C SER A 138 -37.26 4.31 -8.02
N VAL A 139 -38.19 3.62 -7.35
CA VAL A 139 -38.02 2.22 -6.89
C VAL A 139 -38.83 1.23 -7.73
N LYS A 140 -39.59 1.74 -8.71
CA LYS A 140 -40.34 0.95 -9.69
C LYS A 140 -39.66 1.10 -11.03
N SER A 141 -39.50 -0.02 -11.74
CA SER A 141 -38.83 -0.04 -13.05
C SER A 141 -37.47 0.66 -12.99
N VAL A 142 -36.58 0.18 -12.13
CA VAL A 142 -35.23 0.73 -11.98
C VAL A 142 -34.38 0.31 -13.17
N PHE A 143 -33.80 1.28 -13.88
CA PHE A 143 -32.92 1.05 -15.03
C PHE A 143 -31.46 1.41 -14.72
N SER A 144 -31.22 2.34 -13.80
CA SER A 144 -29.87 2.70 -13.40
C SER A 144 -29.77 2.99 -11.90
N ARG A 145 -28.54 2.90 -11.38
CA ARG A 145 -28.20 3.28 -10.01
C ARG A 145 -26.92 4.10 -10.01
N VAL A 146 -26.86 5.13 -9.17
CA VAL A 146 -25.68 6.00 -9.02
C VAL A 146 -25.26 6.04 -7.57
N LYS A 147 -23.97 5.82 -7.31
CA LYS A 147 -23.43 5.87 -5.94
C LYS A 147 -23.59 7.28 -5.37
N VAL A 148 -24.05 7.36 -4.13
CA VAL A 148 -24.10 8.63 -3.37
C VAL A 148 -22.70 9.10 -3.01
#